data_AF-A0A8T7LPJ2-F1
#
_entry.id   AF-A0A8T7LPJ2-F1
#
_cell.length_a   1.000
_cell.length_b   1.000
_cell.length_c   1.000
_cell.angle_alpha   90.00
_cell.angle_beta   90.00
_cell.angle_gamma   90.00
#
_symmetry.space_group_name_H-M   'P 1'
#
loop_
_entity.id
_entity.type
_entity.pdbx_description
1 polymer ?
#
loop_
_entity_poly.entity_id
_entity_poly.type
_entity_poly.pdbx_seq_one_letter_code
_entity_poly.pdbx_strand_id
1 'polypeptide(L)'
;MKRLFILLVAFLSACTLAPSSREQPAQPTAYIDPSYPTVEAQAFVPVQSTSGIVVQVNRAWRDGKEVHAEVCYTLLDTSDWSIWGATLQFPDGSVSDFGATMLRLQDSSEGQSGMRCDDLSFFNIPPDANLSNAVITIEAIAAPPRAEDYCTIYMPKIQQSLNERGIPITLACVDAAGAPSMQIVSRPDTMSQEEAEQLVYSDEFYTIRGPWSFAFDLGQ
;
A
#
# COMPACT_ATOMS: atom_id res chain seq x y z
N MET A 1 36.92 59.99 -60.13
CA MET A 1 37.45 58.77 -60.79
C MET A 1 37.61 57.68 -59.75
N LYS A 2 36.95 56.53 -59.97
CA LYS A 2 37.34 55.15 -59.59
C LYS A 2 38.22 55.06 -58.32
N ARG A 3 37.69 54.56 -57.21
CA ARG A 3 37.71 53.13 -56.82
C ARG A 3 36.81 53.05 -55.56
N LEU A 4 35.58 52.55 -55.58
CA LEU A 4 35.12 51.16 -55.76
C LEU A 4 36.08 50.14 -55.13
N PHE A 5 35.55 49.26 -54.27
CA PHE A 5 36.18 48.11 -53.58
C PHE A 5 36.57 48.25 -52.10
N ILE A 6 35.71 48.78 -51.22
CA ILE A 6 35.72 48.39 -49.79
C ILE A 6 34.27 48.37 -49.27
N LEU A 7 33.46 47.42 -49.73
CA LEU A 7 32.08 47.26 -49.23
C LEU A 7 31.61 45.79 -49.27
N LEU A 8 32.55 44.85 -49.12
CA LEU A 8 32.25 43.42 -49.25
C LEU A 8 32.95 42.52 -48.21
N VAL A 9 33.19 43.01 -47.00
CA VAL A 9 33.77 42.17 -45.91
C VAL A 9 32.98 42.28 -44.58
N ALA A 10 31.95 43.13 -44.48
CA ALA A 10 31.26 43.39 -43.21
C ALA A 10 29.87 42.73 -43.08
N PHE A 11 29.61 41.61 -43.76
CA PHE A 11 28.30 40.91 -43.69
C PHE A 11 28.38 39.37 -43.62
N LEU A 12 29.47 38.82 -43.06
CA LEU A 12 29.61 37.37 -42.82
C LEU A 12 29.80 37.00 -41.34
N SER A 13 29.21 37.78 -40.43
CA SER A 13 29.16 37.44 -39.00
C SER A 13 27.74 37.04 -38.60
N ALA A 14 27.20 36.01 -39.26
CA ALA A 14 25.95 35.39 -38.85
C ALA A 14 26.21 33.92 -38.45
N CYS A 15 26.25 33.72 -37.14
CA CYS A 15 25.91 32.49 -36.43
C CYS A 15 26.59 31.19 -36.89
N THR A 16 27.84 30.99 -36.48
CA THR A 16 28.31 29.65 -36.11
C THR A 16 27.64 29.26 -34.78
N LEU A 17 26.42 28.71 -34.85
CA LEU A 17 25.87 27.90 -33.76
C LEU A 17 26.73 26.65 -33.68
N ALA A 18 27.72 26.66 -32.80
CA ALA A 18 28.31 25.43 -32.31
C ALA A 18 27.15 24.54 -31.82
N PRO A 19 27.09 23.25 -32.19
CA PRO A 19 26.23 22.34 -31.48
C PRO A 19 26.77 22.27 -30.06
N SER A 20 26.19 23.06 -29.16
CA SER A 20 26.29 22.78 -27.75
C SER A 20 25.68 21.40 -27.58
N SER A 21 26.55 20.42 -27.41
CA SER A 21 26.19 19.15 -26.79
C SER A 21 25.67 19.49 -25.41
N ARG A 22 24.37 19.84 -25.34
CA ARG A 22 23.62 19.66 -24.10
C ARG A 22 23.76 18.19 -23.81
N GLU A 23 24.54 17.85 -22.79
CA GLU A 23 24.36 16.58 -22.09
C GLU A 23 22.87 16.48 -21.80
N GLN A 24 22.21 15.64 -22.59
CA GLN A 24 20.86 15.25 -22.31
C GLN A 24 20.92 14.63 -20.92
N PRO A 25 20.18 15.15 -19.93
CA PRO A 25 20.12 14.53 -18.62
C PRO A 25 19.84 13.05 -18.84
N ALA A 26 20.67 12.18 -18.27
CA ALA A 26 20.50 10.75 -18.43
C ALA A 26 19.04 10.42 -18.12
N GLN A 27 18.32 9.91 -19.12
CA GLN A 27 16.98 9.40 -18.87
C GLN A 27 17.13 8.34 -17.78
N PRO A 28 16.25 8.32 -16.77
CA PRO A 28 16.29 7.27 -15.75
C PRO A 28 16.22 5.92 -16.49
N THR A 29 17.34 5.22 -16.52
CA THR A 29 17.41 3.89 -17.11
C THR A 29 16.93 2.93 -16.04
N ALA A 30 15.97 2.07 -16.38
CA ALA A 30 15.59 0.91 -15.57
C ALA A 30 16.69 -0.16 -15.59
N TYR A 31 17.96 0.26 -15.48
CA TYR A 31 19.10 -0.64 -15.50
C TYR A 31 19.15 -1.37 -14.15
N ILE A 32 18.81 -2.65 -14.19
CA ILE A 32 19.09 -3.59 -13.11
C ILE A 32 20.50 -4.10 -13.34
N ASP A 33 21.38 -3.86 -12.37
CA ASP A 33 22.75 -4.34 -12.45
C ASP A 33 22.76 -5.89 -12.43
N PRO A 34 23.52 -6.58 -13.30
CA PRO A 34 23.64 -8.04 -13.27
C PRO A 34 24.07 -8.63 -11.92
N SER A 35 24.61 -7.81 -11.00
CA SER A 35 24.94 -8.20 -9.63
C SER A 35 23.74 -8.50 -8.72
N TYR A 36 22.52 -8.13 -9.12
CA TYR A 36 21.32 -8.47 -8.35
C TYR A 36 20.90 -9.93 -8.58
N PRO A 37 20.92 -10.79 -7.54
CA PRO A 37 20.52 -12.18 -7.69
C PRO A 37 19.00 -12.30 -7.83
N THR A 38 18.54 -13.20 -8.71
CA THR A 38 17.14 -13.63 -8.77
C THR A 38 17.02 -14.95 -8.02
N VAL A 39 16.34 -14.91 -6.87
CA VAL A 39 16.18 -16.06 -5.96
C VAL A 39 14.72 -16.13 -5.55
N GLU A 40 14.16 -17.33 -5.49
CA GLU A 40 12.81 -17.59 -4.98
C GLU A 40 12.89 -18.53 -3.78
N ALA A 41 12.09 -18.27 -2.76
CA ALA A 41 11.97 -19.11 -1.57
C ALA A 41 10.52 -19.26 -1.11
N GLN A 42 10.28 -20.38 -0.44
CA GLN A 42 9.06 -20.64 0.31
C GLN A 42 9.23 -20.15 1.75
N ALA A 43 8.14 -19.71 2.39
CA ALA A 43 8.17 -19.37 3.80
C ALA A 43 8.42 -20.63 4.66
N PHE A 44 9.18 -20.51 5.75
CA PHE A 44 9.35 -21.62 6.70
C PHE A 44 8.01 -22.03 7.35
N VAL A 45 7.15 -21.06 7.62
CA VAL A 45 5.78 -21.27 8.10
C VAL A 45 4.85 -20.48 7.18
N PRO A 46 4.29 -21.10 6.13
CA PRO A 46 3.61 -20.37 5.05
C PRO A 46 2.19 -19.94 5.38
N VAL A 47 1.59 -20.42 6.48
CA VAL A 47 0.22 -20.10 6.86
C VAL A 47 0.16 -19.69 8.32
N GLN A 48 -0.50 -18.57 8.61
CA GLN A 48 -0.76 -18.09 9.96
C GLN A 48 -2.22 -17.64 10.09
N SER A 49 -2.76 -17.72 11.30
CA SER A 49 -4.13 -17.33 11.59
C SER A 49 -4.22 -16.54 12.89
N THR A 50 -4.74 -15.33 12.81
CA THR A 50 -4.93 -14.41 13.95
C THR A 50 -6.26 -13.68 13.76
N SER A 51 -7.03 -13.48 14.83
CA SER A 51 -8.32 -12.77 14.79
C SER A 51 -9.32 -13.33 13.76
N GLY A 52 -9.28 -14.64 13.49
CA GLY A 52 -10.14 -15.31 12.51
C GLY A 52 -9.73 -15.13 11.05
N ILE A 53 -8.59 -14.46 10.78
CA ILE A 53 -8.06 -14.25 9.44
C ILE A 53 -6.88 -15.18 9.22
N VAL A 54 -7.03 -16.06 8.22
CA VAL A 54 -5.94 -16.87 7.70
C VAL A 54 -5.19 -16.05 6.66
N VAL A 55 -3.88 -15.90 6.85
CA VAL A 55 -2.95 -15.29 5.90
C VAL A 55 -1.92 -16.35 5.51
N GLN A 56 -1.70 -16.48 4.20
CA GLN A 56 -0.81 -17.43 3.59
C GLN A 56 0.17 -16.69 2.67
N VAL A 57 1.45 -17.07 2.71
CA VAL A 57 2.44 -16.65 1.71
C VAL A 57 2.81 -17.84 0.86
N ASN A 58 2.59 -17.72 -0.46
CA ASN A 58 2.85 -18.78 -1.42
C ASN A 58 4.31 -18.85 -1.86
N ARG A 59 4.97 -17.70 -1.97
CA ARG A 59 6.38 -17.57 -2.32
C ARG A 59 6.85 -16.15 -2.05
N ALA A 60 8.14 -15.99 -1.86
CA ALA A 60 8.83 -14.71 -1.95
C ALA A 60 9.99 -14.83 -2.94
N TRP A 61 10.30 -13.76 -3.65
CA TRP A 61 11.45 -13.75 -4.56
C TRP A 61 12.13 -12.40 -4.60
N ARG A 62 13.41 -12.40 -4.93
CA ARG A 62 14.15 -11.17 -5.26
C ARG A 62 14.14 -10.99 -6.77
N ASP A 63 13.77 -9.79 -7.22
CA ASP A 63 13.91 -9.36 -8.62
C ASP A 63 14.60 -8.00 -8.65
N GLY A 64 15.89 -8.00 -9.01
CA GLY A 64 16.68 -6.79 -8.99
C GLY A 64 16.72 -6.12 -7.61
N LYS A 65 16.29 -4.86 -7.58
CA LYS A 65 16.22 -3.99 -6.38
C LYS A 65 14.97 -4.22 -5.54
N GLU A 66 14.19 -5.25 -5.87
CA GLU A 66 12.90 -5.49 -5.26
C GLU A 66 12.87 -6.88 -4.63
N VAL A 67 12.16 -6.98 -3.51
CA VAL A 67 11.74 -8.26 -2.94
C VAL A 67 10.24 -8.32 -3.03
N HIS A 68 9.73 -9.42 -3.56
CA HIS A 68 8.33 -9.67 -3.77
C HIS A 68 7.80 -10.77 -2.85
N ALA A 69 6.51 -10.76 -2.56
CA ALA A 69 5.82 -11.88 -1.93
C ALA A 69 4.37 -12.00 -2.37
N GLU A 70 3.96 -13.22 -2.69
CA GLU A 70 2.56 -13.55 -2.98
C GLU A 70 1.81 -13.88 -1.71
N VAL A 71 0.96 -12.96 -1.26
CA VAL A 71 0.23 -13.05 0.01
C VAL A 71 -1.26 -13.21 -0.26
N CYS A 72 -1.85 -14.32 0.22
CA CYS A 72 -3.28 -14.57 0.18
C CYS A 72 -3.89 -14.45 1.59
N TYR A 73 -5.05 -13.84 1.71
CA TYR A 73 -5.75 -13.71 2.99
C TYR A 73 -7.26 -13.86 2.86
N THR A 74 -7.88 -14.32 3.94
CA THR A 74 -9.33 -14.52 4.04
C THR A 74 -10.06 -13.17 4.12
N LEU A 75 -11.15 -13.02 3.36
CA LEU A 75 -12.04 -11.87 3.41
C LEU A 75 -13.14 -12.06 4.46
N LEU A 76 -13.45 -10.99 5.19
CA LEU A 76 -14.46 -11.01 6.24
C LEU A 76 -15.88 -10.80 5.72
N ASP A 77 -15.99 -9.96 4.70
CA ASP A 77 -17.23 -9.55 4.07
C ASP A 77 -16.93 -9.04 2.65
N THR A 78 -17.90 -8.40 2.02
CA THR A 78 -17.81 -7.87 0.65
C THR A 78 -17.08 -6.53 0.55
N SER A 79 -16.51 -6.03 1.64
CA SER A 79 -15.75 -4.77 1.61
C SER A 79 -14.42 -4.95 0.86
N ASP A 80 -13.86 -3.86 0.36
CA ASP A 80 -12.61 -3.87 -0.41
C ASP A 80 -11.38 -3.96 0.52
N TRP A 81 -11.18 -5.13 1.14
CA TRP A 81 -10.06 -5.39 2.04
C TRP A 81 -8.74 -5.42 1.28
N SER A 82 -7.75 -4.67 1.77
CA SER A 82 -6.40 -4.55 1.22
C SER A 82 -5.34 -4.66 2.32
N ILE A 83 -4.10 -5.00 1.96
CA ILE A 83 -2.97 -4.96 2.89
C ILE A 83 -2.65 -3.49 3.21
N TRP A 84 -2.80 -3.12 4.48
CA TRP A 84 -2.69 -1.74 4.94
C TRP A 84 -1.31 -1.41 5.52
N GLY A 85 -0.59 -2.43 6.00
CA GLY A 85 0.77 -2.29 6.50
C GLY A 85 1.55 -3.58 6.29
N ALA A 86 2.76 -3.45 5.76
CA ALA A 86 3.69 -4.54 5.60
C ALA A 86 5.13 -4.02 5.73
N THR A 87 5.99 -4.83 6.35
CA THR A 87 7.41 -4.54 6.48
C THR A 87 8.24 -5.76 6.11
N LEU A 88 9.28 -5.54 5.32
CA LEU A 88 10.37 -6.48 5.10
C LEU A 88 11.52 -6.15 6.07
N GLN A 89 11.96 -7.12 6.85
CA GLN A 89 13.11 -7.03 7.75
C GLN A 89 14.19 -8.00 7.32
N PHE A 90 15.44 -7.59 7.40
CA PHE A 90 16.63 -8.42 7.18
C PHE A 90 17.74 -7.94 8.13
N PRO A 91 18.81 -8.72 8.37
CA PRO A 91 19.82 -8.39 9.38
C PRO A 91 20.38 -6.96 9.29
N ASP A 92 20.52 -6.43 8.09
CA ASP A 92 21.17 -5.14 7.84
C ASP A 92 20.17 -3.98 7.66
N GLY A 93 18.86 -4.23 7.77
CA GLY A 93 17.86 -3.18 7.57
C GLY A 93 16.40 -3.61 7.57
N SER A 94 15.52 -2.63 7.34
CA SER A 94 14.09 -2.84 7.19
C SER A 94 13.51 -1.89 6.16
N VAL A 95 12.53 -2.36 5.40
CA VAL A 95 11.78 -1.59 4.40
C VAL A 95 10.30 -1.72 4.70
N SER A 96 9.66 -0.58 4.98
CA SER A 96 8.20 -0.47 5.20
C SER A 96 7.48 0.22 4.04
N ASP A 97 8.23 0.70 3.03
CA ASP A 97 7.66 1.23 1.79
C ASP A 97 7.44 0.06 0.83
N PHE A 98 6.18 -0.21 0.50
CA PHE A 98 5.79 -1.35 -0.30
C PHE A 98 4.65 -1.00 -1.26
N GLY A 99 4.63 -1.69 -2.40
CA GLY A 99 3.50 -1.73 -3.32
C GLY A 99 2.68 -2.99 -3.07
N ALA A 100 1.37 -2.93 -3.33
CA ALA A 100 0.49 -4.09 -3.32
C ALA A 100 -0.30 -4.13 -4.63
N THR A 101 -0.21 -5.23 -5.37
CA THR A 101 -0.95 -5.44 -6.62
C THR A 101 -1.86 -6.65 -6.47
N MET A 102 -3.16 -6.48 -6.66
CA MET A 102 -4.12 -7.58 -6.60
C MET A 102 -3.84 -8.59 -7.73
N LEU A 103 -3.58 -9.84 -7.34
CA LEU A 103 -3.40 -10.97 -8.26
C LEU A 103 -4.70 -11.74 -8.47
N ARG A 104 -5.48 -11.91 -7.41
CA ARG A 104 -6.72 -12.70 -7.44
C ARG A 104 -7.69 -12.22 -6.38
N LEU A 105 -8.97 -12.22 -6.74
CA LEU A 105 -10.09 -12.09 -5.81
C LEU A 105 -11.03 -13.28 -6.00
N GLN A 106 -11.40 -13.91 -4.90
CA GLN A 106 -12.39 -14.99 -4.84
C GLN A 106 -13.48 -14.56 -3.87
N ASP A 107 -14.70 -14.41 -4.39
CA ASP A 107 -15.86 -14.10 -3.57
C ASP A 107 -16.20 -15.27 -2.64
N SER A 108 -16.80 -14.95 -1.49
CA SER A 108 -17.36 -15.96 -0.60
C SER A 108 -18.47 -16.76 -1.29
N SER A 109 -18.54 -18.06 -1.05
CA SER A 109 -19.58 -18.97 -1.56
C SER A 109 -20.08 -19.89 -0.44
N GLU A 110 -21.12 -20.70 -0.66
CA GLU A 110 -21.75 -21.52 0.40
C GLU A 110 -20.72 -22.35 1.19
N GLY A 111 -20.41 -21.91 2.42
CA GLY A 111 -19.47 -22.56 3.34
C GLY A 111 -17.98 -22.19 3.16
N GLN A 112 -17.64 -21.30 2.23
CA GLN A 112 -16.26 -20.83 2.02
C GLN A 112 -16.17 -19.31 2.14
N SER A 113 -15.32 -18.84 3.05
CA SER A 113 -14.94 -17.43 3.12
C SER A 113 -14.26 -16.99 1.82
N GLY A 114 -14.45 -15.73 1.46
CA GLY A 114 -13.74 -15.15 0.32
C GLY A 114 -12.23 -15.11 0.56
N MET A 115 -11.46 -14.93 -0.50
CA MET A 115 -10.01 -14.84 -0.43
C MET A 115 -9.50 -13.79 -1.42
N ARG A 116 -8.51 -13.02 -1.00
CA ARG A 116 -7.77 -12.11 -1.88
C ARG A 116 -6.30 -12.46 -1.84
N CYS A 117 -5.64 -12.42 -2.99
CA CYS A 117 -4.21 -12.60 -3.12
C CYS A 117 -3.58 -11.38 -3.77
N ASP A 118 -2.54 -10.83 -3.16
CA ASP A 118 -1.79 -9.67 -3.61
C ASP A 118 -0.31 -10.05 -3.81
N ASP A 119 0.34 -9.43 -4.79
CA ASP A 119 1.80 -9.34 -4.89
C ASP A 119 2.25 -8.11 -4.10
N LEU A 120 3.06 -8.33 -3.07
CA LEU A 120 3.72 -7.26 -2.34
C LEU A 120 5.09 -7.01 -2.92
N SER A 121 5.44 -5.76 -3.22
CA SER A 121 6.75 -5.36 -3.74
C SER A 121 7.45 -4.41 -2.77
N PHE A 122 8.60 -4.78 -2.24
CA PHE A 122 9.45 -3.95 -1.37
C PHE A 122 10.61 -3.39 -2.19
N PHE A 123 10.71 -2.07 -2.25
CA PHE A 123 11.64 -1.38 -3.16
C PHE A 123 12.99 -1.05 -2.52
N ASN A 124 13.96 -0.71 -3.38
CA ASN A 124 15.26 -0.16 -3.00
C ASN A 124 16.11 -1.08 -2.11
N ILE A 125 16.03 -2.39 -2.32
CA ILE A 125 16.85 -3.38 -1.61
C ILE A 125 18.31 -3.27 -2.07
N PRO A 126 19.28 -3.03 -1.16
CA PRO A 126 20.69 -2.97 -1.51
C PRO A 126 21.19 -4.26 -2.20
N PRO A 127 22.09 -4.18 -3.19
CA PRO A 127 22.59 -5.37 -3.90
C PRO A 127 23.26 -6.37 -2.94
N ASP A 128 23.94 -5.85 -1.92
CA ASP A 128 24.68 -6.57 -0.87
C ASP A 128 23.85 -6.91 0.38
N ALA A 129 22.55 -6.63 0.38
CA ALA A 129 21.67 -6.96 1.50
C ALA A 129 21.68 -8.48 1.77
N ASN A 130 21.93 -8.87 3.02
CA ASN A 130 21.83 -10.26 3.44
C ASN A 130 20.36 -10.67 3.60
N LEU A 131 19.81 -11.41 2.64
CA LEU A 131 18.42 -11.87 2.69
C LEU A 131 18.25 -13.32 3.15
N SER A 132 19.30 -13.93 3.73
CA SER A 132 19.26 -15.33 4.18
C SER A 132 18.31 -15.56 5.37
N ASN A 133 17.90 -14.48 6.04
CA ASN A 133 16.92 -14.49 7.13
C ASN A 133 15.96 -13.31 6.96
N ALA A 134 15.38 -13.17 5.78
CA ALA A 134 14.39 -12.14 5.49
C ALA A 134 13.06 -12.48 6.18
N VAL A 135 12.39 -11.48 6.76
CA VAL A 135 11.10 -11.61 7.42
C VAL A 135 10.13 -10.58 6.84
N ILE A 136 9.04 -11.05 6.23
CA ILE A 136 7.94 -10.19 5.80
C ILE A 136 6.86 -10.26 6.88
N THR A 137 6.51 -9.11 7.44
CA THR A 137 5.43 -8.98 8.41
C THR A 137 4.28 -8.22 7.79
N ILE A 138 3.11 -8.85 7.73
CA ILE A 138 1.84 -8.19 7.42
C ILE A 138 1.28 -7.67 8.74
N GLU A 139 1.23 -6.35 8.86
CA GLU A 139 0.91 -5.64 10.10
C GLU A 139 -0.60 -5.44 10.24
N ALA A 140 -1.27 -5.19 9.12
CA ALA A 140 -2.70 -4.96 9.09
C ALA A 140 -3.28 -5.20 7.70
N ILE A 141 -4.55 -5.62 7.67
CA ILE A 141 -5.43 -5.46 6.52
C ILE A 141 -6.49 -4.42 6.88
N ALA A 142 -6.93 -3.64 5.89
CA ALA A 142 -8.00 -2.66 6.09
C ALA A 142 -8.93 -2.59 4.88
N ALA A 143 -10.18 -2.24 5.15
CA ALA A 143 -11.16 -1.85 4.14
C ALA A 143 -11.62 -0.41 4.44
N PRO A 144 -10.85 0.63 4.09
CA PRO A 144 -11.21 2.00 4.41
C PRO A 144 -12.63 2.34 3.92
N PRO A 145 -13.49 2.89 4.79
CA PRO A 145 -14.90 3.10 4.47
C PRO A 145 -15.07 4.15 3.38
N ARG A 146 -15.93 3.86 2.39
CA ARG A 146 -16.44 4.89 1.48
C ARG A 146 -17.65 5.58 2.11
N ALA A 147 -17.99 6.77 1.63
CA ALA A 147 -19.10 7.55 2.17
C ALA A 147 -20.42 6.73 2.16
N GLU A 148 -20.64 5.99 1.09
CA GLU A 148 -21.78 5.11 0.87
C GLU A 148 -21.82 3.87 1.79
N ASP A 149 -20.67 3.44 2.31
CA ASP A 149 -20.56 2.21 3.12
C ASP A 149 -20.86 2.48 4.60
N TYR A 150 -20.74 3.73 5.06
CA TYR A 150 -20.95 4.07 6.46
C TYR A 150 -22.34 3.65 6.94
N CYS A 151 -23.38 3.91 6.15
CA CYS A 151 -24.74 3.62 6.59
C CYS A 151 -25.12 2.14 6.54
N THR A 152 -24.52 1.37 5.64
CA THR A 152 -24.92 -0.02 5.35
C THR A 152 -24.04 -1.03 6.07
N ILE A 153 -22.73 -0.77 6.15
CA ILE A 153 -21.73 -1.71 6.66
C ILE A 153 -21.21 -1.26 8.02
N TYR A 154 -20.75 0.00 8.15
CA TYR A 154 -19.99 0.41 9.33
C TYR A 154 -20.86 0.87 10.50
N MET A 155 -21.91 1.66 10.28
CA MET A 155 -22.78 2.17 11.34
C MET A 155 -23.35 1.05 12.21
N PRO A 156 -23.89 -0.07 11.67
CA PRO A 156 -24.35 -1.17 12.51
C PRO A 156 -23.24 -1.79 13.35
N LYS A 157 -22.04 -1.98 12.77
CA LYS A 157 -20.86 -2.54 13.47
C LYS A 157 -20.36 -1.61 14.57
N ILE A 158 -20.25 -0.32 14.28
CA ILE A 158 -19.82 0.71 15.24
C ILE A 158 -20.84 0.79 16.38
N GLN A 159 -22.13 0.90 16.06
CA GLN A 159 -23.19 0.98 17.07
C GLN A 159 -23.20 -0.27 17.96
N GLN A 160 -23.01 -1.46 17.39
CA GLN A 160 -22.87 -2.69 18.16
C GLN A 160 -21.68 -2.62 19.13
N SER A 161 -20.50 -2.24 18.66
CA SER A 161 -19.30 -2.13 19.50
C SER A 161 -19.46 -1.09 20.62
N LEU A 162 -20.04 0.07 20.31
CA LEU A 162 -20.36 1.11 21.30
C LEU A 162 -21.31 0.57 22.38
N ASN A 163 -22.36 -0.15 21.98
CA ASN A 163 -23.33 -0.75 22.91
C ASN A 163 -22.67 -1.81 23.81
N GLU A 164 -21.85 -2.70 23.23
CA GLU A 164 -21.12 -3.74 23.98
C GLU A 164 -20.12 -3.14 24.98
N ARG A 165 -19.52 -2.00 24.65
CA ARG A 165 -18.60 -1.25 25.52
C ARG A 165 -19.32 -0.35 26.53
N GLY A 166 -20.66 -0.27 26.47
CA GLY A 166 -21.46 0.60 27.32
C GLY A 166 -21.20 2.10 27.08
N ILE A 167 -20.77 2.47 25.86
CA ILE A 167 -20.54 3.85 25.45
C ILE A 167 -21.86 4.39 24.87
N PRO A 168 -22.57 5.31 25.55
CA PRO A 168 -23.92 5.74 25.17
C PRO A 168 -23.89 6.80 24.05
N ILE A 169 -23.30 6.44 22.92
CA ILE A 169 -23.38 7.19 21.66
C ILE A 169 -24.45 6.53 20.80
N THR A 170 -25.35 7.33 20.22
CA THR A 170 -26.34 6.85 19.24
C THR A 170 -25.99 7.40 17.87
N LEU A 171 -25.90 6.50 16.90
CA LEU A 171 -25.69 6.78 15.49
C LEU A 171 -27.01 6.68 14.74
N ALA A 172 -27.18 7.53 13.73
CA ALA A 172 -28.25 7.39 12.77
C ALA A 172 -27.77 7.79 11.38
N CYS A 173 -28.38 7.19 10.36
CA CYS A 173 -28.25 7.67 8.99
C CYS A 173 -29.36 8.65 8.68
N VAL A 174 -28.95 9.88 8.40
CA VAL A 174 -29.86 10.97 8.04
C VAL A 174 -29.58 11.39 6.60
N ASP A 175 -30.60 11.88 5.90
CA ASP A 175 -30.39 12.49 4.59
C ASP A 175 -29.63 13.81 4.77
N ALA A 176 -28.43 13.87 4.19
CA ALA A 176 -27.63 15.07 4.13
C ALA A 176 -27.31 15.34 2.65
N ALA A 177 -27.92 16.40 2.11
CA ALA A 177 -27.77 16.79 0.70
C ALA A 177 -28.18 15.69 -0.31
N GLY A 178 -29.23 14.92 -0.01
CA GLY A 178 -29.78 13.90 -0.91
C GLY A 178 -29.03 12.58 -0.90
N ALA A 179 -28.10 12.38 0.04
CA ALA A 179 -27.42 11.12 0.28
C ALA A 179 -27.51 10.74 1.77
N PRO A 180 -27.67 9.44 2.09
CA PRO A 180 -27.61 8.99 3.47
C PRO A 180 -26.20 9.21 4.03
N SER A 181 -26.12 9.86 5.19
CA SER A 181 -24.87 10.14 5.89
C SER A 181 -25.01 9.73 7.35
N MET A 182 -24.02 9.01 7.86
CA MET A 182 -23.96 8.62 9.27
C MET A 182 -23.67 9.85 10.13
N GLN A 183 -24.46 10.04 11.19
CA GLN A 183 -24.29 11.12 12.16
C GLN A 183 -24.41 10.62 13.59
N ILE A 184 -23.71 11.30 14.49
CA ILE A 184 -23.88 11.14 15.94
C ILE A 184 -25.11 11.96 16.35
N VAL A 185 -26.21 11.28 16.66
CA VAL A 185 -27.48 11.93 17.04
C VAL A 185 -27.65 12.05 18.55
N SER A 186 -26.88 11.31 19.33
CA SER A 186 -26.83 11.43 20.79
C SER A 186 -25.47 11.02 21.35
N ARG A 187 -25.05 11.67 22.44
CA ARG A 187 -23.86 11.36 23.25
C ARG A 187 -24.08 11.87 24.69
N PRO A 188 -23.27 11.46 25.68
CA PRO A 188 -23.28 12.05 27.01
C PRO A 188 -22.95 13.54 27.01
N ASP A 189 -23.56 14.29 27.93
CA ASP A 189 -23.19 15.68 28.21
C ASP A 189 -21.74 15.82 28.69
N THR A 190 -21.15 14.74 29.23
CA THR A 190 -19.76 14.69 29.67
C THR A 190 -18.75 14.48 28.55
N MET A 191 -19.22 14.23 27.31
CA MET A 191 -18.38 13.87 26.17
C MET A 191 -18.43 14.98 25.10
N SER A 192 -17.27 15.39 24.60
CA SER A 192 -17.22 16.38 23.51
C SER A 192 -17.65 15.76 22.18
N GLN A 193 -17.96 16.59 21.18
CA GLN A 193 -18.27 16.09 19.84
C GLN A 193 -17.03 15.41 19.23
N GLU A 194 -15.87 16.03 19.38
CA GLU A 194 -14.59 15.57 18.85
C GLU A 194 -14.18 14.23 19.48
N GLU A 195 -14.39 14.07 20.79
CA GLU A 195 -14.17 12.80 21.49
C GLU A 195 -15.10 11.71 20.94
N ALA A 196 -16.39 12.01 20.74
CA ALA A 196 -17.34 11.07 20.15
C ALA A 196 -16.94 10.69 18.71
N GLU A 197 -16.47 11.65 17.92
CA GLU A 197 -15.98 11.42 16.56
C GLU A 197 -14.73 10.54 16.52
N GLN A 198 -13.78 10.75 17.43
CA GLN A 198 -12.59 9.88 17.55
C GLN A 198 -12.97 8.44 17.87
N LEU A 199 -14.03 8.22 18.66
CA LEU A 199 -14.54 6.89 18.97
C LEU A 199 -15.33 6.27 17.82
N VAL A 200 -16.08 7.07 17.05
CA VAL A 200 -16.98 6.57 15.99
C VAL A 200 -16.25 6.35 14.66
N TYR A 201 -15.30 7.21 14.32
CA TYR A 201 -14.53 7.16 13.08
C TYR A 201 -13.12 6.57 13.28
N SER A 202 -12.94 5.78 14.35
CA SER A 202 -11.69 5.08 14.64
C SER A 202 -11.36 4.03 13.57
N ASP A 203 -10.07 3.83 13.31
CA ASP A 203 -9.59 2.82 12.35
C ASP A 203 -9.88 1.38 12.78
N GLU A 204 -10.19 1.16 14.05
CA GLU A 204 -10.49 -0.15 14.62
C GLU A 204 -11.68 -0.87 13.95
N PHE A 205 -12.61 -0.14 13.34
CA PHE A 205 -13.80 -0.72 12.71
C PHE A 205 -13.59 -1.21 11.28
N TYR A 206 -12.49 -0.79 10.66
CA TYR A 206 -12.16 -1.11 9.28
C TYR A 206 -10.73 -1.60 9.11
N THR A 207 -10.00 -1.82 10.21
CA THR A 207 -8.62 -2.32 10.23
C THR A 207 -8.53 -3.52 11.14
N ILE A 208 -7.93 -4.61 10.65
CA ILE A 208 -7.59 -5.78 11.45
C ILE A 208 -6.09 -5.85 11.53
N ARG A 209 -5.58 -5.73 12.75
CA ARG A 209 -4.16 -5.82 13.05
C ARG A 209 -3.75 -7.30 13.10
N GLY A 210 -2.58 -7.60 12.53
CA GLY A 210 -1.88 -8.86 12.70
C GLY A 210 -1.13 -8.91 14.05
N PRO A 211 0.15 -9.32 14.10
CA PRO A 211 1.04 -9.56 12.96
C PRO A 211 0.91 -10.96 12.37
N TRP A 212 1.08 -11.07 11.06
CA TRP A 212 1.39 -12.32 10.37
C TRP A 212 2.81 -12.23 9.83
N SER A 213 3.73 -13.04 10.36
CA SER A 213 5.18 -12.87 10.14
C SER A 213 5.81 -14.09 9.49
N PHE A 214 6.30 -13.94 8.26
CA PHE A 214 6.78 -15.03 7.42
C PHE A 214 8.28 -14.87 7.21
N ALA A 215 9.05 -15.91 7.55
CA ALA A 215 10.50 -15.92 7.39
C ALA A 215 10.91 -16.73 6.15
N PHE A 216 11.92 -16.25 5.44
CA PHE A 216 12.44 -16.78 4.17
C PHE A 216 13.97 -16.78 4.17
N ASP A 217 14.53 -17.70 3.39
CA ASP A 217 15.93 -17.68 2.98
C ASP A 217 16.01 -17.28 1.51
N LEU A 218 16.26 -15.99 1.25
CA LEU A 218 16.45 -15.42 -0.08
C LEU A 218 17.93 -15.10 -0.35
N GLY A 219 18.84 -15.69 0.42
CA GLY A 219 20.29 -15.47 0.31
C GLY A 219 21.03 -16.52 -0.51
N GLN A 220 20.33 -17.50 -1.09
CA GLN A 220 20.92 -18.65 -1.79
C GLN A 220 21.62 -18.29 -3.10
#